data_AF-A0A1E5VY68-F1
#
_entry.id   AF-A0A1E5VY68-F1
#
_cell.length_a   1.000
_cell.length_b   1.000
_cell.length_c   1.000
_cell.angle_alpha   90.00
_cell.angle_beta   90.00
_cell.angle_gamma   90.00
#
_symmetry.space_group_name_H-M   'P 1'
#
loop_
_entity.id
_entity.type
_entity.pdbx_description
1 polymer ?
#
loop_
_entity_poly.entity_id
_entity_poly.type
_entity_poly.pdbx_seq_one_letter_code
_entity_poly.pdbx_strand_id
1 'polypeptide(L)'
;MQRHAASGRPSGTDGSDFSYRMVVDSRYQRVAEGRSRLARLILVQVLHLVAGGALLLLSLSKGKDVNKFAVLSAAAGLLAIVVGELGRRRTMAVLLRLYTSLSSIAVAFSVTYIIRSELFVKLVGLGDASLLPFGIPFPSLCVMKQNTEAITSYEIFDAVRVALGILLQMVVIATTTRLLQNMSPPKRAS
;
A
#
# COMPACT_ATOMS: atom_id res chain seq x y z
N MET A 1 19.63 -49.46 -9.23
CA MET A 1 18.81 -48.25 -9.12
C MET A 1 18.90 -47.71 -7.69
N GLN A 2 19.83 -46.78 -7.44
CA GLN A 2 20.04 -46.18 -6.13
C GLN A 2 19.13 -44.94 -6.02
N ARG A 3 18.22 -44.93 -5.04
CA ARG A 3 17.49 -43.70 -4.68
C ARG A 3 18.50 -42.77 -4.00
N HIS A 4 18.99 -41.75 -4.72
CA HIS A 4 19.76 -40.68 -4.09
C HIS A 4 18.89 -39.98 -3.04
N ALA A 5 19.27 -40.12 -1.78
CA ALA A 5 18.65 -39.44 -0.67
C ALA A 5 18.74 -37.93 -0.87
N ALA A 6 17.56 -37.30 -0.89
CA ALA A 6 17.39 -35.89 -1.09
C ALA A 6 17.91 -35.07 0.11
N SER A 7 18.68 -34.02 -0.20
CA SER A 7 18.73 -32.74 0.55
C SER A 7 18.94 -32.78 2.08
N GLY A 8 19.92 -33.55 2.57
CA GLY A 8 20.43 -33.38 3.94
C GLY A 8 21.45 -32.23 4.06
N ARG A 9 21.64 -31.69 5.26
CA ARG A 9 22.73 -30.73 5.58
C ARG A 9 24.07 -31.34 5.14
N PRO A 10 24.87 -30.67 4.30
CA PRO A 10 26.21 -31.14 3.97
C PRO A 10 27.02 -31.24 5.26
N SER A 11 27.50 -32.44 5.59
CA SER A 11 28.35 -32.68 6.76
C SER A 11 29.75 -33.00 6.28
N GLY A 12 30.66 -32.03 6.43
CA GLY A 12 32.05 -32.13 5.99
C GLY A 12 32.87 -30.97 6.55
N THR A 13 34.14 -31.23 6.87
CA THR A 13 35.14 -30.22 7.26
C THR A 13 35.81 -29.56 6.05
N ASP A 14 35.39 -29.94 4.84
CA ASP A 14 35.87 -29.48 3.53
C ASP A 14 35.38 -28.07 3.16
N GLY A 15 34.74 -27.35 4.08
CA GLY A 15 34.15 -26.04 3.83
C GLY A 15 32.78 -26.07 3.13
N SER A 16 32.24 -27.24 2.80
CA SER A 16 30.89 -27.37 2.26
C SER A 16 29.81 -26.98 3.28
N ASP A 17 29.99 -27.30 4.57
CA ASP A 17 29.10 -26.85 5.65
C ASP A 17 29.19 -25.33 5.85
N PHE A 18 30.40 -24.74 5.75
CA PHE A 18 30.56 -23.28 5.83
C PHE A 18 29.84 -22.57 4.67
N SER A 19 30.04 -23.05 3.43
CA SER A 19 29.35 -22.51 2.25
C SER A 19 27.84 -22.69 2.35
N TYR A 20 27.37 -23.83 2.87
CA TYR A 20 25.95 -24.08 3.11
C TYR A 20 25.37 -23.08 4.13
N ARG A 21 26.03 -22.90 5.28
CA ARG A 21 25.60 -21.95 6.31
C ARG A 21 25.61 -20.51 5.79
N MET A 22 26.59 -20.12 4.98
CA MET A 22 26.60 -18.79 4.37
C MET A 22 25.40 -18.53 3.43
N VAL A 23 25.05 -19.50 2.58
CA VAL A 23 23.89 -19.37 1.67
C VAL A 23 22.56 -19.43 2.42
N VAL A 24 22.49 -20.26 3.47
CA VAL A 24 21.26 -20.48 4.26
C VAL A 24 21.02 -19.33 5.24
N ASP A 25 22.04 -18.91 6.00
CA ASP A 25 21.94 -17.83 6.99
C ASP A 25 21.65 -16.49 6.30
N SER A 26 22.27 -16.22 5.14
CA SER A 26 21.96 -15.01 4.36
C SER A 26 20.50 -14.96 3.87
N ARG A 27 19.85 -16.10 3.58
CA ARG A 27 18.40 -16.13 3.31
C ARG A 27 17.58 -15.83 4.56
N TYR A 28 17.88 -16.49 5.67
CA TYR A 28 17.16 -16.28 6.92
C TYR A 28 17.27 -14.82 7.38
N GLN A 29 18.44 -14.23 7.23
CA GLN A 29 18.69 -12.82 7.51
C GLN A 29 17.84 -11.90 6.62
N ARG A 30 17.80 -12.14 5.29
CA ARG A 30 16.95 -11.36 4.36
C ARG A 30 15.47 -11.48 4.65
N VAL A 31 14.99 -12.65 5.10
CA VAL A 31 13.61 -12.84 5.54
C VAL A 31 13.34 -12.08 6.84
N ALA A 32 14.25 -12.14 7.81
CA ALA A 32 14.12 -11.40 9.07
C ALA A 32 14.12 -9.88 8.85
N GLU A 33 15.03 -9.36 8.02
CA GLU A 33 15.08 -7.95 7.61
C GLU A 33 13.83 -7.53 6.83
N GLY A 34 13.36 -8.36 5.90
CA GLY A 34 12.11 -8.10 5.19
C GLY A 34 10.91 -8.00 6.14
N ARG A 35 10.86 -8.86 7.17
CA ARG A 35 9.80 -8.83 8.20
C ARG A 35 9.86 -7.59 9.07
N SER A 36 11.05 -7.17 9.52
CA SER A 36 11.19 -5.97 10.36
C SER A 36 10.83 -4.71 9.57
N ARG A 37 11.26 -4.63 8.30
CA ARG A 37 10.86 -3.54 7.39
C ARG A 37 9.37 -3.50 7.17
N LEU A 38 8.72 -4.64 6.95
CA LEU A 38 7.28 -4.72 6.78
C LEU A 38 6.53 -4.30 8.06
N ALA A 39 7.02 -4.70 9.25
CA ALA A 39 6.44 -4.26 10.52
C ALA A 39 6.45 -2.73 10.65
N ARG A 40 7.56 -2.09 10.27
CA ARG A 40 7.67 -0.64 10.25
C ARG A 40 6.71 -0.01 9.24
N LEU A 41 6.52 -0.61 8.06
CA LEU A 41 5.57 -0.10 7.07
C LEU A 41 4.11 -0.23 7.53
N ILE A 42 3.74 -1.33 8.20
CA ILE A 42 2.41 -1.48 8.81
C ILE A 42 2.18 -0.39 9.87
N LEU A 43 3.18 -0.10 10.70
CA LEU A 43 3.09 1.00 11.67
C LEU A 43 2.86 2.35 10.98
N VAL A 44 3.60 2.65 9.90
CA VAL A 44 3.40 3.89 9.14
C VAL A 44 2.01 3.93 8.49
N GLN A 45 1.48 2.80 8.03
CA GLN A 45 0.11 2.72 7.50
C GLN A 45 -0.96 2.92 8.58
N VAL A 46 -0.73 2.46 9.81
CA VAL A 46 -1.61 2.75 10.95
C VAL A 46 -1.61 4.25 11.22
N LEU A 47 -0.44 4.89 11.30
CA LEU A 47 -0.33 6.33 11.50
C LEU A 47 -1.02 7.10 10.37
N HIS A 48 -0.82 6.66 9.13
CA HIS A 48 -1.53 7.19 7.99
C HIS A 48 -3.04 7.05 8.21
N LEU A 49 -3.60 5.86 8.41
CA LEU A 49 -5.04 5.65 8.62
C LEU A 49 -5.62 6.52 9.75
N VAL A 50 -4.93 6.61 10.89
CA VAL A 50 -5.35 7.45 12.03
C VAL A 50 -5.43 8.92 11.64
N ALA A 51 -4.44 9.45 10.92
CA ALA A 51 -4.50 10.82 10.42
C ALA A 51 -5.69 11.04 9.46
N GLY A 52 -6.18 10.00 8.79
CA GLY A 52 -7.27 10.11 7.81
C GLY A 52 -8.61 10.08 8.51
N GLY A 53 -8.73 9.18 9.48
CA GLY A 53 -9.83 9.19 10.43
C GLY A 53 -9.95 10.53 11.15
N ALA A 54 -8.85 11.12 11.60
CA ALA A 54 -8.85 12.43 12.25
C ALA A 54 -9.37 13.54 11.33
N LEU A 55 -8.94 13.58 10.06
CA LEU A 55 -9.43 14.54 9.07
C LEU A 55 -10.92 14.32 8.73
N LEU A 56 -11.35 13.06 8.65
CA LEU A 56 -12.75 12.71 8.42
C LEU A 56 -13.64 13.12 9.61
N LEU A 57 -13.18 12.90 10.84
CA LEU A 57 -13.85 13.34 12.06
C LEU A 57 -13.93 14.87 12.17
N LEU A 58 -12.86 15.57 11.80
CA LEU A 58 -12.84 17.03 11.75
C LEU A 58 -13.84 17.57 10.70
N SER A 59 -13.91 16.92 9.54
CA SER A 59 -14.89 17.26 8.49
C SER A 59 -16.32 17.04 8.97
N LEU A 60 -16.58 15.93 9.67
CA LEU A 60 -17.87 15.63 10.28
C LEU A 60 -18.25 16.66 11.35
N SER A 61 -17.30 17.06 12.20
CA SER A 61 -17.49 18.10 13.22
C SER A 61 -17.85 19.46 12.62
N LYS A 62 -17.37 19.76 11.41
CA LYS A 62 -17.69 20.99 10.67
C LYS A 62 -19.05 20.93 9.95
N GLY A 63 -19.80 19.84 10.10
CA GLY A 63 -21.10 19.64 9.45
C GLY A 63 -21.01 19.31 7.95
N LYS A 64 -19.82 18.95 7.46
CA LYS A 64 -19.63 18.55 6.07
C LYS A 64 -20.18 17.15 5.85
N ASP A 65 -20.79 16.93 4.69
CA ASP A 65 -21.39 15.65 4.32
C ASP A 65 -20.33 14.54 4.25
N VAL A 66 -20.66 13.40 4.84
CA VAL A 66 -19.74 12.26 4.90
C VAL A 66 -19.80 11.49 3.59
N ASN A 67 -18.67 11.46 2.89
CA ASN A 67 -18.55 10.75 1.64
C ASN A 67 -18.46 9.23 1.87
N LYS A 68 -19.37 8.47 1.25
CA LYS A 68 -19.44 7.00 1.35
C LYS A 68 -18.12 6.31 1.00
N PHE A 69 -17.39 6.83 -0.01
CA PHE A 69 -16.09 6.30 -0.43
C PHE A 69 -15.01 6.48 0.64
N ALA A 70 -15.02 7.59 1.38
CA ALA A 70 -14.07 7.84 2.45
C ALA A 70 -14.30 6.89 3.63
N VAL A 71 -15.56 6.64 3.99
CA VAL A 71 -15.94 5.65 5.02
C VAL A 71 -15.54 4.23 4.59
N LEU A 72 -15.82 3.86 3.34
CA LEU A 72 -15.47 2.54 2.81
C LEU A 72 -13.96 2.33 2.74
N SER A 73 -13.20 3.36 2.33
CA SER A 73 -11.73 3.33 2.34
C SER A 73 -11.18 3.16 3.76
N ALA A 74 -11.75 3.88 4.74
CA ALA A 74 -11.35 3.74 6.14
C ALA A 74 -11.63 2.33 6.69
N ALA A 75 -12.82 1.78 6.41
CA ALA A 75 -13.19 0.42 6.81
C ALA A 75 -12.28 -0.64 6.16
N ALA A 76 -12.04 -0.53 4.85
CA ALA A 76 -11.13 -1.41 4.12
C ALA A 76 -9.68 -1.29 4.63
N GLY A 77 -9.23 -0.08 4.98
CA GLY A 77 -7.92 0.19 5.57
C GLY A 77 -7.75 -0.46 6.95
N LEU A 78 -8.77 -0.39 7.82
CA LEU A 78 -8.76 -1.09 9.11
C LEU A 78 -8.63 -2.60 8.92
N LEU A 79 -9.44 -3.18 8.04
CA LEU A 79 -9.38 -4.61 7.73
C LEU A 79 -8.00 -5.00 7.17
N ALA A 80 -7.42 -4.19 6.28
CA ALA A 80 -6.09 -4.43 5.74
C ALA A 80 -5.03 -4.47 6.85
N ILE A 81 -5.05 -3.54 7.80
CA ILE A 81 -4.10 -3.52 8.93
C ILE A 81 -4.23 -4.77 9.79
N VAL A 82 -5.46 -5.18 10.14
CA VAL A 82 -5.70 -6.40 10.93
C VAL A 82 -5.14 -7.63 10.21
N VAL A 83 -5.42 -7.76 8.91
CA VAL A 83 -4.91 -8.87 8.08
C VAL A 83 -3.38 -8.80 7.95
N GLY A 84 -2.80 -7.61 7.83
CA GLY A 84 -1.34 -7.40 7.73
C GLY A 84 -0.59 -7.80 8.99
N GLU A 85 -1.09 -7.38 10.16
CA GLU A 85 -0.51 -7.76 11.45
C GLU A 85 -0.68 -9.26 11.73
N LEU A 86 -1.83 -9.85 11.37
CA LEU A 86 -2.05 -11.28 11.46
C LEU A 86 -1.12 -12.08 10.52
N GLY A 87 -0.94 -11.61 9.28
CA GLY A 87 -0.04 -12.20 8.29
C GLY A 87 1.42 -12.17 8.74
N ARG A 88 1.85 -11.08 9.39
CA ARG A 88 3.19 -10.96 9.97
C ARG A 88 3.43 -11.92 11.13
N ARG A 89 2.43 -12.14 12.00
CA ARG A 89 2.50 -13.06 13.16
C ARG A 89 2.51 -14.52 12.73
N ARG A 90 1.66 -14.90 11.78
CA ARG A 90 1.53 -16.28 11.31
C ARG A 90 2.52 -16.65 10.20
N THR A 91 3.33 -15.71 9.70
CA THR A 91 4.29 -15.91 8.60
C THR A 91 3.67 -16.56 7.37
N MET A 92 2.41 -16.22 7.06
CA MET A 92 1.66 -16.82 5.96
C MET A 92 1.71 -15.92 4.73
N ALA A 93 2.32 -16.43 3.65
CA ALA A 93 2.40 -15.72 2.38
C ALA A 93 1.01 -15.34 1.83
N VAL A 94 -0.02 -16.16 2.06
CA VAL A 94 -1.41 -15.89 1.64
C VAL A 94 -1.98 -14.66 2.35
N LEU A 95 -1.84 -14.56 3.67
CA LEU A 95 -2.32 -13.41 4.43
C LEU A 95 -1.60 -12.13 4.01
N LEU A 96 -0.30 -12.21 3.72
CA LEU A 96 0.47 -11.06 3.25
C LEU A 96 0.00 -10.58 1.86
N ARG A 97 -0.38 -11.50 0.97
CA ARG A 97 -1.00 -11.17 -0.32
C ARG A 97 -2.37 -10.52 -0.15
N LEU A 98 -3.21 -11.06 0.73
CA LEU A 98 -4.52 -10.49 1.06
C LEU A 98 -4.40 -9.09 1.67
N TYR A 99 -3.41 -8.87 2.54
CA TYR A 99 -3.08 -7.55 3.04
C TYR A 99 -2.73 -6.57 1.90
N THR A 100 -1.85 -6.97 0.97
CA THR A 100 -1.48 -6.09 -0.14
C THR A 100 -2.63 -5.78 -1.08
N SER A 101 -3.53 -6.75 -1.36
CA SER A 101 -4.70 -6.50 -2.20
C SER A 101 -5.71 -5.60 -1.51
N LEU A 102 -6.01 -5.84 -0.23
CA LEU A 102 -6.98 -5.05 0.52
C LEU A 102 -6.50 -3.62 0.76
N SER A 103 -5.20 -3.43 1.05
CA SER A 103 -4.56 -2.10 1.13
C SER A 103 -4.62 -1.36 -0.21
N SER A 104 -4.45 -2.08 -1.33
CA SER A 104 -4.59 -1.48 -2.67
C SER A 104 -6.02 -1.02 -2.96
N ILE A 105 -7.03 -1.80 -2.57
CA ILE A 105 -8.45 -1.44 -2.72
C ILE A 105 -8.77 -0.20 -1.87
N ALA A 106 -8.26 -0.13 -0.64
CA ALA A 106 -8.45 1.03 0.23
C ALA A 106 -7.86 2.31 -0.38
N VAL A 107 -6.64 2.25 -0.93
CA VAL A 107 -6.00 3.38 -1.62
C VAL A 107 -6.76 3.76 -2.89
N ALA A 108 -7.24 2.80 -3.67
CA ALA A 108 -8.04 3.07 -4.87
C ALA A 108 -9.31 3.86 -4.53
N PHE A 109 -10.06 3.45 -3.50
CA PHE A 109 -11.23 4.20 -3.03
C PHE A 109 -10.88 5.62 -2.53
N SER A 110 -9.72 5.78 -1.89
CA SER A 110 -9.23 7.09 -1.45
C SER A 110 -8.90 8.00 -2.63
N VAL A 111 -8.34 7.46 -3.72
CA VAL A 111 -8.07 8.20 -4.96
C VAL A 111 -9.37 8.60 -5.65
N THR A 112 -10.32 7.67 -5.76
CA THR A 112 -11.65 7.97 -6.31
C THR A 112 -12.37 9.06 -5.51
N TYR A 113 -12.19 9.08 -4.19
CA TYR A 113 -12.70 10.16 -3.34
C TYR A 113 -12.12 11.53 -3.74
N ILE A 114 -10.80 11.66 -3.90
CA ILE A 114 -10.16 12.91 -4.33
C ILE A 114 -10.62 13.32 -5.74
N ILE A 115 -10.68 12.38 -6.69
CA ILE A 115 -11.12 12.67 -8.07
C ILE A 115 -12.55 13.20 -8.10
N ARG A 116 -13.43 12.64 -7.26
CA ARG A 116 -14.83 13.06 -7.16
C ARG A 116 -15.01 14.35 -6.36
N SER A 117 -13.99 14.77 -5.60
CA SER A 117 -14.07 15.98 -4.78
C SER A 117 -13.87 17.24 -5.62
N GLU A 118 -14.48 18.34 -5.18
CA GLU A 118 -14.31 19.70 -5.72
C GLU A 118 -12.84 20.12 -5.85
N LEU A 119 -11.92 19.49 -5.12
CA LEU A 119 -10.48 19.76 -5.19
C LEU A 119 -9.85 19.40 -6.52
N PHE A 120 -10.25 18.28 -7.11
CA PHE A 120 -9.72 17.88 -8.41
C PHE A 120 -10.16 18.88 -9.48
N VAL A 121 -11.42 19.31 -9.44
CA VAL A 121 -11.97 20.34 -10.34
C VAL A 121 -11.27 21.68 -10.13
N LYS A 122 -11.00 22.10 -8.89
CA LYS A 122 -10.24 23.33 -8.61
C LYS A 122 -8.78 23.26 -9.09
N LEU A 123 -8.11 22.13 -8.87
CA LEU A 123 -6.69 21.97 -9.22
C LEU A 123 -6.48 21.81 -10.74
N VAL A 124 -7.39 21.09 -11.41
CA VAL A 124 -7.39 20.93 -12.88
C VAL A 124 -7.93 22.16 -13.58
N GLY A 125 -8.94 22.84 -13.01
CA GLY A 125 -9.51 24.07 -13.55
C GLY A 125 -8.59 25.29 -13.44
N LEU A 126 -7.55 25.24 -12.60
CA LEU A 126 -6.47 26.24 -12.56
C LEU A 126 -5.42 26.00 -13.68
N GLY A 127 -5.36 24.79 -14.22
CA GLY A 127 -4.57 24.45 -15.41
C GLY A 127 -5.44 24.60 -16.64
N ASP A 128 -5.57 25.81 -17.17
CA ASP A 128 -6.37 26.09 -18.37
C ASP A 128 -6.11 25.06 -19.47
N ALA A 129 -7.17 24.34 -19.82
CA ALA A 129 -7.47 23.68 -21.09
C ALA A 129 -6.27 23.39 -22.01
N SER A 130 -5.44 22.40 -21.68
CA SER A 130 -4.74 21.60 -22.71
C SER A 130 -4.01 20.41 -22.09
N LEU A 131 -4.21 19.24 -22.70
CA LEU A 131 -3.53 17.95 -22.45
C LEU A 131 -4.09 17.05 -21.34
N LEU A 132 -5.29 16.48 -21.59
CA LEU A 132 -5.44 15.03 -21.44
C LEU A 132 -5.66 14.39 -22.84
N PRO A 133 -4.98 13.26 -23.15
CA PRO A 133 -4.98 12.64 -24.48
C PRO A 133 -6.20 11.73 -24.73
N PHE A 134 -7.31 11.98 -24.06
CA PHE A 134 -8.55 11.24 -24.26
C PHE A 134 -9.63 12.23 -24.67
N GLY A 135 -9.71 12.51 -25.97
CA GLY A 135 -10.68 13.39 -26.61
C GLY A 135 -12.12 12.89 -26.53
N ILE A 136 -12.63 12.71 -25.31
CA ILE A 136 -14.02 12.38 -25.05
C ILE A 136 -14.72 13.70 -24.65
N PRO A 137 -15.70 14.18 -25.43
CA PRO A 137 -16.51 15.32 -25.01
C PRO A 137 -17.43 14.90 -23.87
N PHE A 138 -17.18 15.41 -22.67
CA PHE A 138 -18.17 15.37 -21.59
C PHE A 138 -19.25 16.42 -21.90
N PRO A 139 -20.54 16.04 -21.93
CA PRO A 139 -21.60 16.99 -22.19
C PRO A 139 -21.77 17.92 -20.98
N SER A 140 -21.68 19.21 -21.24
CA SER A 140 -22.27 20.30 -20.45
C SER A 140 -21.70 20.52 -19.04
N LEU A 141 -20.42 20.89 -18.95
CA LEU A 141 -19.87 21.63 -17.81
C LEU A 141 -20.18 23.14 -17.98
N CYS A 142 -21.46 23.48 -18.02
CA CYS A 142 -21.89 24.87 -17.82
C CYS A 142 -22.48 24.98 -16.42
N VAL A 143 -22.06 26.02 -15.70
CA VAL A 143 -22.45 26.41 -14.33
C VAL A 143 -21.65 25.74 -13.21
N MET A 144 -20.46 26.27 -12.94
CA MET A 144 -20.28 27.08 -11.73
C MET A 144 -18.94 27.85 -11.80
N LYS A 145 -19.04 29.13 -12.19
CA LYS A 145 -18.11 30.14 -11.72
C LYS A 145 -18.41 30.32 -10.23
N GLN A 146 -17.69 29.62 -9.34
CA GLN A 146 -17.78 29.88 -7.91
C GLN A 146 -16.41 30.18 -7.35
N ASN A 147 -16.17 31.49 -7.26
CA ASN A 147 -15.49 32.21 -6.19
C ASN A 147 -14.18 31.60 -5.68
N THR A 148 -13.12 32.35 -5.93
CA THR A 148 -11.80 32.33 -5.30
C THR A 148 -11.91 32.55 -3.78
N GLU A 149 -12.57 31.66 -3.06
CA GLU A 149 -12.59 31.59 -1.61
C GLU A 149 -11.49 30.59 -1.23
N ALA A 150 -10.53 31.07 -0.44
CA ALA A 150 -9.28 30.43 -0.08
C ALA A 150 -9.36 28.90 0.00
N ILE A 151 -8.48 28.20 -0.74
CA ILE A 151 -8.28 26.76 -0.58
C ILE A 151 -7.98 26.52 0.90
N THR A 152 -8.95 25.96 1.60
CA THR A 152 -8.82 25.70 3.02
C THR A 152 -7.68 24.71 3.24
N SER A 153 -6.77 25.02 4.17
CA SER A 153 -5.53 24.27 4.39
C SER A 153 -5.73 22.77 4.62
N TYR A 154 -6.89 22.36 5.14
CA TYR A 154 -7.22 20.95 5.36
C TYR A 154 -7.45 20.16 4.05
N GLU A 155 -7.93 20.81 2.98
CA GLU A 155 -8.18 20.14 1.70
C GLU A 155 -6.88 19.80 0.97
N ILE A 156 -5.91 20.72 1.01
CA ILE A 156 -4.55 20.48 0.51
C ILE A 156 -3.88 19.39 1.34
N PHE A 157 -4.04 19.46 2.67
CA PHE A 157 -3.48 18.45 3.57
C PHE A 157 -4.01 17.05 3.25
N ASP A 158 -5.30 16.93 2.94
CA ASP A 158 -5.90 15.65 2.55
C ASP A 158 -5.36 15.14 1.20
N ALA A 159 -5.23 16.01 0.19
CA ALA A 159 -4.65 15.65 -1.10
C ALA A 159 -3.18 15.19 -0.98
N VAL A 160 -2.34 15.93 -0.24
CA VAL A 160 -0.94 15.58 0.04
C VAL A 160 -0.86 14.24 0.76
N ARG A 161 -1.75 14.03 1.73
CA ARG A 161 -1.85 12.80 2.49
C ARG A 161 -2.22 11.62 1.59
N VAL A 162 -3.21 11.75 0.70
CA VAL A 162 -3.54 10.70 -0.28
C VAL A 162 -2.36 10.38 -1.19
N ALA A 163 -1.64 11.39 -1.69
CA ALA A 163 -0.42 11.19 -2.49
C ALA A 163 0.66 10.42 -1.72
N LEU A 164 0.89 10.76 -0.44
CA LEU A 164 1.79 10.01 0.44
C LEU A 164 1.33 8.56 0.65
N GLY A 165 0.01 8.33 0.73
CA GLY A 165 -0.59 7.00 0.81
C GLY A 165 -0.30 6.13 -0.42
N ILE A 166 -0.36 6.71 -1.62
CA ILE A 166 0.00 6.03 -2.88
C ILE A 166 1.49 5.64 -2.88
N LEU A 167 2.38 6.57 -2.49
CA LEU A 167 3.81 6.28 -2.40
C LEU A 167 4.11 5.16 -1.40
N LEU A 168 3.47 5.20 -0.23
CA LEU A 168 3.58 4.17 0.79
C LEU A 168 3.12 2.81 0.27
N GLN A 169 2.02 2.76 -0.48
CA GLN A 169 1.50 1.53 -1.09
C GLN A 169 2.50 0.92 -2.08
N MET A 170 3.19 1.73 -2.90
CA MET A 170 4.23 1.24 -3.79
C MET A 170 5.40 0.58 -3.02
N VAL A 171 5.85 1.20 -1.93
CA VAL A 171 6.91 0.64 -1.08
C VAL A 171 6.47 -0.66 -0.39
N VAL A 172 5.21 -0.74 0.04
CA VAL A 172 4.62 -1.94 0.64
C VAL A 172 4.56 -3.10 -0.35
N ILE A 173 4.12 -2.86 -1.59
CA ILE A 173 4.10 -3.88 -2.65
C ILE A 173 5.52 -4.38 -2.94
N ALA A 174 6.48 -3.46 -3.10
CA ALA A 174 7.88 -3.81 -3.36
C ALA A 174 8.52 -4.61 -2.20
N THR A 175 8.24 -4.24 -0.95
CA THR A 175 8.77 -4.95 0.23
C THR A 175 8.14 -6.32 0.38
N THR A 176 6.82 -6.42 0.17
CA THR A 176 6.07 -7.67 0.31
C THR A 176 6.46 -8.68 -0.77
N THR A 177 6.59 -8.25 -2.03
CA THR A 177 7.05 -9.12 -3.13
C THR A 177 8.46 -9.66 -2.89
N ARG A 178 9.40 -8.80 -2.46
CA ARG A 178 10.76 -9.22 -2.07
C ARG A 178 10.75 -10.23 -0.92
N LEU A 179 9.93 -10.00 0.10
CA LEU A 179 9.81 -10.93 1.23
C LEU A 179 9.23 -12.27 0.77
N LEU A 180 8.18 -12.27 -0.06
CA LEU A 180 7.57 -13.50 -0.59
C LEU A 180 8.52 -14.31 -1.46
N GLN A 181 9.33 -13.66 -2.29
CA GLN A 181 10.35 -14.32 -3.10
C GLN A 181 11.40 -14.99 -2.22
N ASN A 182 11.85 -14.32 -1.15
CA ASN A 182 12.80 -14.88 -0.21
C ASN A 182 12.23 -16.03 0.65
N MET A 183 10.91 -16.07 0.84
CA MET A 183 10.19 -17.16 1.52
C MET A 183 9.86 -18.35 0.61
N SER A 184 9.90 -18.18 -0.72
CA SER A 184 9.54 -19.25 -1.65
C SER A 184 10.70 -20.23 -1.82
N PRO A 185 10.44 -21.56 -1.92
CA PRO A 185 11.47 -22.56 -2.18
C PRO A 185 12.22 -22.21 -3.48
N PRO A 186 13.55 -22.46 -3.55
CA PRO A 186 14.28 -22.26 -4.79
C PRO A 186 13.60 -23.04 -5.93
N LYS A 187 13.27 -22.35 -7.02
CA LYS A 187 12.83 -23.00 -8.26
C LYS A 187 13.95 -23.95 -8.65
N ARG A 188 13.65 -25.25 -8.68
CA ARG A 188 14.59 -26.24 -9.25
C ARG A 188 14.80 -25.83 -10.70
N ALA A 189 16.06 -25.60 -11.08
CA ALA A 189 16.43 -25.61 -12.48
C ALA A 189 16.11 -27.03 -12.97
N SER A 190 15.08 -27.12 -13.81
CA SER A 190 14.72 -28.32 -14.56
C SER A 190 15.68 -28.51 -15.70
#